data_AF-A0A6A2YYT4-F1
#
_entry.id   AF-A0A6A2YYT4-F1
#
_cell.length_a   1.000
_cell.length_b   1.000
_cell.length_c   1.000
_cell.angle_alpha   90.00
_cell.angle_beta   90.00
_cell.angle_gamma   90.00
#
_symmetry.space_group_name_H-M   'P 1'
#
loop_
_entity.id
_entity.type
_entity.pdbx_description
1 polymer ?
#
loop_
_entity_poly.entity_id
_entity_poly.type
_entity_poly.pdbx_seq_one_letter_code
_entity_poly.pdbx_strand_id
1 'polypeptide(L)'
;MAYIPPHKRHSKDSDRSTPTPESLAPRFNRNVQLRASKSNADRSGKIVYSNYAISRWFAVGLDDENNDTLAAHLKPASVESIERRTGEKPLILVKNNSDKDESKGIPWLSIAKNVLPDLLSSFEKVRAETECEDSKDVKLSMVARVGKILFQGSPSVNLESVSKDCISETVLRNLRKLFYSNVPSSYSENIIAEVASNIRVDFADTKDIYYLRLSDSTQPASTISCKCRLNDDKKLQLYKAKLNPVRDMVIDISCLDMNLDLRLLMTHKRILTSMTEDEMQSFQNLIDSAVLDPEVKGGLRWPFGKTSSGNRYNVVGVWHTMTSAYENSSIRLKVRHADRFDFKTTYGEASEEVYLKLKGILSGLTDVEEEVILDKLKDNLSLIWQHFMSCEPFLT
;
A
#
# COMPACT_ATOMS: atom_id res chain seq x y z
N MET A 1 24.96 49.48 18.72
CA MET A 1 25.88 49.13 17.61
C MET A 1 25.17 48.14 16.70
N ALA A 2 25.09 48.42 15.39
CA ALA A 2 24.39 47.56 14.44
C ALA A 2 25.29 46.42 13.95
N TYR A 3 24.75 45.20 13.89
CA TYR A 3 25.45 44.00 13.44
C TYR A 3 25.67 44.03 11.92
N ILE A 4 26.90 43.79 11.47
CA ILE A 4 27.27 43.71 10.04
C ILE A 4 27.53 42.25 9.65
N PRO A 5 26.78 41.68 8.69
CA PRO A 5 26.91 40.28 8.28
C PRO A 5 28.27 39.93 7.64
N PRO A 6 28.69 38.65 7.71
CA PRO A 6 30.04 38.21 7.33
C PRO A 6 30.43 38.50 5.88
N HIS A 7 29.47 38.46 4.96
CA HIS A 7 29.72 38.63 3.52
C HIS A 7 29.98 40.08 3.09
N LYS A 8 29.85 41.07 4.00
CA LYS A 8 30.15 42.49 3.74
C LYS A 8 31.48 42.95 4.34
N ARG A 9 32.30 42.03 4.84
CA ARG A 9 33.63 42.34 5.38
C ARG A 9 34.64 42.30 4.24
N HIS A 10 34.96 43.45 3.66
CA HIS A 10 36.03 43.55 2.66
C HIS A 10 37.39 43.68 3.37
N SER A 11 38.27 42.68 3.21
CA SER A 11 39.66 42.74 3.66
C SER A 11 40.51 43.50 2.63
N LYS A 12 40.94 44.72 2.95
CA LYS A 12 42.11 45.34 2.35
C LYS A 12 43.27 45.17 3.33
N ASP A 13 44.21 44.31 2.96
CA ASP A 13 45.63 44.67 2.87
C ASP A 13 46.41 43.44 2.40
N SER A 14 46.86 43.55 1.16
CA SER A 14 47.92 42.76 0.54
C SER A 14 49.26 43.17 1.15
N ASP A 15 50.04 42.21 1.64
CA ASP A 15 51.44 42.03 1.24
C ASP A 15 52.12 40.94 2.10
N ARG A 16 52.06 39.68 1.61
CA ARG A 16 53.25 38.84 1.48
C ARG A 16 52.95 37.53 0.75
N SER A 17 53.81 37.22 -0.21
CA SER A 17 53.83 36.04 -1.05
C SER A 17 54.11 34.73 -0.29
N THR A 18 53.53 33.67 -0.83
CA THR A 18 53.37 32.26 -0.40
C THR A 18 54.63 31.50 0.06
N PRO A 19 54.41 30.43 0.85
CA PRO A 19 54.74 29.10 0.31
C PRO A 19 53.53 28.15 0.36
N THR A 20 53.40 27.36 -0.69
CA THR A 20 52.39 26.31 -0.90
C THR A 20 52.53 25.19 0.14
N PRO A 21 51.44 24.72 0.76
CA PRO A 21 51.42 23.38 1.37
C PRO A 21 50.45 22.45 0.63
N GLU A 22 50.98 21.27 0.37
CA GLU A 22 50.36 20.14 -0.31
C GLU A 22 49.06 19.65 0.34
N SER A 23 48.23 19.08 -0.54
CA SER A 23 47.05 18.27 -0.24
C SER A 23 47.24 17.32 0.94
N LEU A 24 46.63 17.64 2.08
CA LEU A 24 46.44 16.72 3.20
C LEU A 24 45.04 16.09 3.07
N ALA A 25 44.99 14.97 2.35
CA ALA A 25 43.85 14.05 2.41
C ALA A 25 43.70 13.52 3.86
N PRO A 26 42.51 13.58 4.49
CA PRO A 26 42.31 12.93 5.77
C PRO A 26 42.20 11.41 5.55
N ARG A 27 43.27 10.68 5.88
CA ARG A 27 43.24 9.23 6.05
C ARG A 27 42.39 8.88 7.28
N PHE A 28 41.12 8.57 7.08
CA PHE A 28 40.32 7.87 8.09
C PHE A 28 40.37 6.36 7.83
N ASN A 29 41.44 5.71 8.31
CA ASN A 29 41.41 4.30 8.62
C ASN A 29 40.99 4.14 10.08
N ARG A 30 39.70 3.83 10.29
CA ARG A 30 39.26 3.19 11.54
C ARG A 30 38.24 2.12 11.18
N ASN A 31 38.73 0.89 11.11
CA ASN A 31 37.94 -0.32 11.20
C ASN A 31 37.21 -0.30 12.55
N VAL A 32 36.00 0.25 12.56
CA VAL A 32 35.02 -0.02 13.60
C VAL A 32 33.96 -0.85 12.90
N GLN A 33 33.96 -2.16 13.18
CA GLN A 33 32.80 -3.01 12.92
C GLN A 33 31.66 -2.49 13.79
N LEU A 34 31.00 -1.44 13.31
CA LEU A 34 29.67 -1.08 13.75
C LEU A 34 28.78 -2.19 13.23
N ARG A 35 28.57 -3.21 14.07
CA ARG A 35 27.46 -4.16 13.91
C ARG A 35 26.24 -3.30 13.65
N ALA A 36 25.77 -3.29 12.41
CA ALA A 36 24.69 -2.42 11.97
C ALA A 36 23.52 -2.67 12.91
N SER A 37 23.28 -1.72 13.81
CA SER A 37 22.04 -1.70 14.55
C SER A 37 20.97 -1.61 13.48
N LYS A 38 20.04 -2.57 13.49
CA LYS A 38 18.81 -2.50 12.72
C LYS A 38 18.05 -1.28 13.27
N SER A 39 18.44 -0.09 12.85
CA SER A 39 17.64 1.11 13.04
C SER A 39 16.46 0.92 12.10
N ASN A 40 15.44 0.25 12.62
CA ASN A 40 14.10 0.31 12.08
C ASN A 40 13.65 1.77 12.22
N ALA A 41 14.11 2.62 11.30
CA ALA A 41 13.51 3.93 11.10
C ALA A 41 12.04 3.67 10.83
N ASP A 42 11.22 4.12 11.78
CA ASP A 42 9.79 3.88 11.90
C ASP A 42 9.07 4.39 10.65
N ARG A 43 8.96 3.52 9.64
CA ARG A 43 8.25 3.78 8.38
C ARG A 43 6.76 3.79 8.68
N SER A 44 6.13 4.89 8.31
CA SER A 44 4.72 5.19 8.57
C SER A 44 3.72 4.15 8.06
N GLY A 45 2.50 4.22 8.62
CA GLY A 45 1.40 3.38 8.16
C GLY A 45 1.69 1.89 8.31
N LYS A 46 2.44 1.52 9.37
CA LYS A 46 2.86 0.16 9.70
C LYS A 46 1.74 -0.78 9.32
N ILE A 47 1.97 -1.52 8.23
CA ILE A 47 1.04 -2.56 7.82
C ILE A 47 1.05 -3.54 8.98
N VAL A 48 -0.08 -3.64 9.67
CA VAL A 48 -0.22 -4.56 10.78
C VAL A 48 -0.55 -5.91 10.20
N TYR A 49 0.26 -6.90 10.54
CA TYR A 49 0.04 -8.30 10.22
C TYR A 49 -0.34 -9.03 11.50
N SER A 50 -1.23 -10.00 11.42
CA SER A 50 -1.47 -10.91 12.55
C SER A 50 -0.25 -11.79 12.79
N ASN A 51 -0.18 -12.40 13.97
CA ASN A 51 0.97 -13.22 14.37
C ASN A 51 1.20 -14.41 13.42
N TYR A 52 0.11 -14.92 12.85
CA TYR A 52 0.12 -16.07 11.94
C TYR A 52 -0.21 -15.68 10.50
N ALA A 53 0.00 -14.41 10.14
CA ALA A 53 -0.36 -13.89 8.83
C ALA A 53 0.40 -14.61 7.72
N ILE A 54 -0.32 -14.97 6.66
CA ILE A 54 0.27 -15.54 5.45
C ILE A 54 0.57 -14.39 4.48
N SER A 55 1.82 -14.29 4.04
CA SER A 55 2.24 -13.32 3.02
C SER A 55 3.04 -14.05 1.95
N ARG A 56 2.46 -14.21 0.76
CA ARG A 56 3.05 -14.98 -0.33
C ARG A 56 3.05 -14.19 -1.64
N TRP A 57 3.99 -14.56 -2.50
CA TRP A 57 4.04 -14.11 -3.89
C TRP A 57 4.29 -15.32 -4.80
N PHE A 58 3.71 -15.28 -6.00
CA PHE A 58 4.03 -16.17 -7.12
C PHE A 58 3.67 -15.48 -8.45
N ALA A 59 4.21 -16.00 -9.55
CA ALA A 59 3.87 -15.53 -10.88
C ALA A 59 3.01 -16.56 -11.62
N VAL A 60 2.12 -16.08 -12.47
CA VAL A 60 1.27 -16.90 -13.34
C VAL A 60 1.78 -16.73 -14.76
N GLY A 61 1.98 -17.85 -15.46
CA GLY A 61 2.62 -17.90 -16.77
C GLY A 61 4.14 -18.11 -16.74
N LEU A 62 4.71 -18.49 -15.58
CA LEU A 62 6.03 -19.09 -15.47
C LEU A 62 5.82 -20.59 -15.21
N ASP A 63 6.19 -21.47 -16.15
CA ASP A 63 6.14 -22.92 -15.92
C ASP A 63 7.34 -23.35 -15.06
N ASP A 64 7.09 -23.94 -13.89
CA ASP A 64 8.11 -24.51 -13.01
C ASP A 64 8.64 -25.87 -13.53
N GLU A 65 7.94 -26.53 -14.46
CA GLU A 65 8.25 -27.91 -14.87
C GLU A 65 9.24 -28.03 -16.03
N ASN A 66 9.45 -26.97 -16.81
CA ASN A 66 10.49 -26.94 -17.83
C ASN A 66 11.65 -26.08 -17.36
N ASN A 67 12.79 -26.74 -17.10
CA ASN A 67 14.08 -26.12 -16.81
C ASN A 67 14.65 -25.26 -17.98
N ASP A 68 13.83 -24.95 -18.98
CA ASP A 68 14.20 -24.22 -20.17
C ASP A 68 13.83 -22.74 -20.01
N THR A 69 14.79 -21.96 -19.52
CA THR A 69 14.97 -20.53 -19.84
C THR A 69 13.72 -19.64 -19.83
N LEU A 70 13.22 -19.34 -18.63
CA LEU A 70 12.95 -17.97 -18.16
C LEU A 70 12.46 -16.96 -19.23
N ALA A 71 11.18 -17.02 -19.56
CA ALA A 71 10.53 -16.08 -20.47
C ALA A 71 10.15 -14.74 -19.79
N ALA A 72 10.88 -14.25 -18.79
CA ALA A 72 10.60 -12.96 -18.15
C ALA A 72 11.88 -12.23 -17.70
N HIS A 73 11.87 -10.91 -17.82
CA HIS A 73 12.93 -10.02 -17.36
C HIS A 73 12.36 -8.87 -16.53
N LEU A 74 13.23 -8.20 -15.76
CA LEU A 74 12.86 -7.02 -15.00
C LEU A 74 13.16 -5.75 -15.79
N LYS A 75 12.16 -4.89 -15.97
CA LYS A 75 12.29 -3.59 -16.62
C LYS A 75 12.15 -2.46 -15.60
N PRO A 76 12.94 -1.38 -15.69
CA PRO A 76 12.73 -0.19 -14.86
C PRO A 76 11.34 0.40 -15.08
N ALA A 77 10.69 0.77 -13.97
CA ALA A 77 9.42 1.46 -13.96
C ALA A 77 9.61 2.89 -13.45
N SER A 78 8.95 3.85 -14.10
CA SER A 78 8.99 5.25 -13.70
C SER A 78 7.92 5.51 -12.64
N VAL A 79 8.32 5.52 -11.37
CA VAL A 79 7.41 5.79 -10.23
C VAL A 79 8.08 6.78 -9.30
N GLU A 80 7.84 8.07 -9.57
CA GLU A 80 8.48 9.20 -8.86
C GLU A 80 8.36 9.09 -7.34
N SER A 81 7.20 8.60 -6.86
CA SER A 81 6.93 8.44 -5.43
C SER A 81 7.86 7.47 -4.74
N ILE A 82 8.23 6.41 -5.45
CA ILE A 82 9.12 5.38 -4.96
C ILE A 82 10.56 5.79 -5.17
N GLU A 83 10.90 6.33 -6.35
CA GLU A 83 12.24 6.81 -6.68
C GLU A 83 12.74 7.84 -5.68
N ARG A 84 11.91 8.83 -5.30
CA ARG A 84 12.26 9.81 -4.27
C ARG A 84 12.49 9.19 -2.90
N ARG A 85 11.79 8.09 -2.59
CA ARG A 85 11.87 7.40 -1.30
C ARG A 85 13.07 6.45 -1.21
N THR A 86 13.42 5.79 -2.30
CA THR A 86 14.47 4.75 -2.33
C THR A 86 15.76 5.20 -2.98
N GLY A 87 15.75 6.28 -3.76
CA GLY A 87 16.88 6.73 -4.58
C GLY A 87 17.09 5.91 -5.86
N GLU A 88 16.26 4.89 -6.09
CA GLU A 88 16.39 3.93 -7.20
C GLU A 88 15.04 3.71 -7.88
N LYS A 89 15.07 3.48 -9.20
CA LYS A 89 13.88 3.08 -9.95
C LYS A 89 13.41 1.69 -9.53
N PRO A 90 12.12 1.52 -9.17
CA PRO A 90 11.59 0.18 -9.01
C PRO A 90 11.59 -0.56 -10.35
N LEU A 91 11.58 -1.89 -10.30
CA LEU A 91 11.45 -2.73 -11.48
C LEU A 91 10.09 -3.42 -11.54
N ILE A 92 9.61 -3.68 -12.75
CA ILE A 92 8.44 -4.51 -13.03
C ILE A 92 8.87 -5.77 -13.76
N LEU A 93 8.15 -6.87 -13.51
CA LEU A 93 8.35 -8.12 -14.23
C LEU A 93 7.58 -8.08 -15.56
N VAL A 94 8.26 -8.42 -16.66
CA VAL A 94 7.72 -8.38 -18.01
C VAL A 94 8.02 -9.69 -18.72
N LYS A 95 7.04 -10.22 -19.45
CA LYS A 95 7.21 -11.43 -20.27
C LYS A 95 8.07 -11.14 -21.51
N ASN A 96 8.95 -12.07 -21.87
CA ASN A 96 9.71 -12.06 -23.11
C ASN A 96 8.78 -12.44 -24.27
N ASN A 97 8.79 -11.67 -25.35
CA ASN A 97 7.92 -11.86 -26.51
C ASN A 97 8.31 -13.06 -27.41
N SER A 98 9.08 -14.02 -26.92
CA SER A 98 9.73 -15.01 -27.78
C SER A 98 8.86 -16.20 -28.19
N ASP A 99 7.72 -16.47 -27.55
CA ASP A 99 6.83 -17.55 -28.03
C ASP A 99 5.35 -17.14 -27.96
N LYS A 100 4.68 -17.26 -29.11
CA LYS A 100 3.22 -17.39 -29.21
C LYS A 100 2.84 -18.78 -28.72
N ASP A 101 3.05 -19.06 -27.44
CA ASP A 101 2.53 -20.29 -26.88
C ASP A 101 1.04 -20.07 -26.60
N GLU A 102 0.21 -20.87 -27.27
CA GLU A 102 -1.22 -20.95 -26.99
C GLU A 102 -1.39 -21.18 -25.49
N SER A 103 -2.15 -20.31 -24.81
CA SER A 103 -2.36 -20.39 -23.36
C SER A 103 -2.85 -21.79 -22.96
N LYS A 104 -1.96 -22.64 -22.46
CA LYS A 104 -2.30 -23.98 -21.98
C LYS A 104 -2.92 -23.88 -20.59
N GLY A 105 -4.12 -23.32 -20.51
CA GLY A 105 -4.95 -23.37 -19.31
C GLY A 105 -5.74 -22.11 -19.03
N ILE A 106 -6.66 -22.26 -18.08
CA ILE A 106 -7.50 -21.19 -17.55
C ILE A 106 -6.82 -20.67 -16.26
N PRO A 107 -6.07 -19.54 -16.31
CA PRO A 107 -5.11 -19.19 -15.25
C PRO A 107 -5.77 -19.00 -13.87
N TRP A 108 -6.98 -18.42 -13.85
CA TRP A 108 -7.73 -18.20 -12.62
C TRP A 108 -8.12 -19.49 -11.88
N LEU A 109 -8.25 -20.64 -12.58
CA LEU A 109 -8.52 -21.92 -11.92
C LEU A 109 -7.31 -22.41 -11.10
N SER A 110 -6.10 -22.25 -11.65
CA SER A 110 -4.86 -22.59 -10.94
C SER A 110 -4.65 -21.67 -9.74
N ILE A 111 -4.87 -20.36 -9.92
CA ILE A 111 -4.81 -19.38 -8.83
C ILE A 111 -5.78 -19.77 -7.70
N ALA A 112 -7.03 -20.12 -8.03
CA ALA A 112 -8.04 -20.48 -7.04
C ALA A 112 -7.59 -21.67 -6.18
N LYS A 113 -7.14 -22.76 -6.83
CA LYS A 113 -6.63 -23.95 -6.15
C LYS A 113 -5.43 -23.65 -5.25
N ASN A 114 -4.52 -22.80 -5.71
CA ASN A 114 -3.31 -22.45 -4.96
C ASN A 114 -3.61 -21.54 -3.75
N VAL A 115 -4.60 -20.65 -3.86
CA VAL A 115 -4.96 -19.67 -2.81
C VAL A 115 -5.84 -20.28 -1.73
N LEU A 116 -6.68 -21.27 -2.05
CA LEU A 116 -7.68 -21.82 -1.15
C LEU A 116 -7.13 -22.29 0.21
N PRO A 117 -6.03 -23.07 0.29
CA PRO A 117 -5.50 -23.52 1.58
C PRO A 117 -5.07 -22.37 2.49
N ASP A 118 -4.44 -21.33 1.94
CA ASP A 118 -4.03 -20.13 2.69
C ASP A 118 -5.24 -19.37 3.22
N LEU A 119 -6.30 -19.26 2.41
CA LEU A 119 -7.54 -18.59 2.77
C LEU A 119 -8.22 -19.30 3.94
N LEU A 120 -8.38 -20.62 3.84
CA LEU A 120 -9.01 -21.44 4.89
C LEU A 120 -8.20 -21.38 6.19
N SER A 121 -6.88 -21.61 6.11
CA SER A 121 -6.00 -21.55 7.29
C SER A 121 -6.05 -20.18 7.97
N SER A 122 -5.99 -19.11 7.19
CA SER A 122 -6.04 -17.75 7.74
C SER A 122 -7.40 -17.46 8.38
N PHE A 123 -8.49 -17.98 7.82
CA PHE A 123 -9.84 -17.77 8.36
C PHE A 123 -10.02 -18.50 9.68
N GLU A 124 -9.57 -19.76 9.76
CA GLU A 124 -9.57 -20.55 11.00
C GLU A 124 -8.80 -19.86 12.13
N LYS A 125 -7.60 -19.34 11.82
CA LYS A 125 -6.77 -18.62 12.79
C LYS A 125 -7.47 -17.37 13.31
N VAL A 126 -8.04 -16.55 12.42
CA VAL A 126 -8.76 -15.35 12.87
C VAL A 126 -9.97 -15.73 13.70
N ARG A 127 -10.74 -16.74 13.29
CA ARG A 127 -11.89 -17.22 14.06
C ARG A 127 -11.47 -17.63 15.48
N ALA A 128 -10.43 -18.45 15.62
CA ALA A 128 -9.89 -18.86 16.92
C ALA A 128 -9.41 -17.68 17.78
N GLU A 129 -8.76 -16.68 17.19
CA GLU A 129 -8.36 -15.45 17.89
C GLU A 129 -9.58 -14.62 18.33
N THR A 130 -10.65 -14.59 17.54
CA THR A 130 -11.85 -13.79 17.82
C THR A 130 -12.86 -14.46 18.75
N GLU A 131 -12.83 -15.79 18.90
CA GLU A 131 -13.66 -16.52 19.88
C GLU A 131 -13.16 -16.32 21.31
N CYS A 132 -11.89 -15.94 21.48
CA CYS A 132 -11.26 -15.69 22.78
C CYS A 132 -11.50 -14.27 23.32
N GLU A 133 -12.03 -13.36 22.50
CA GLU A 133 -12.35 -11.98 22.86
C GLU A 133 -13.84 -11.71 22.58
N ASP A 134 -14.42 -10.66 23.18
CA ASP A 134 -15.82 -10.27 22.92
C ASP A 134 -16.06 -10.01 21.42
N SER A 135 -16.61 -11.01 20.73
CA SER A 135 -16.61 -11.19 19.28
C SER A 135 -17.39 -10.15 18.47
N LYS A 136 -18.09 -9.22 19.12
CA LYS A 136 -19.00 -8.26 18.47
C LYS A 136 -18.29 -7.16 17.69
N ASP A 137 -17.01 -6.92 17.96
CA ASP A 137 -16.28 -5.75 17.42
C ASP A 137 -15.30 -6.06 16.27
N VAL A 138 -15.15 -7.34 15.89
CA VAL A 138 -14.21 -7.76 14.84
C VAL A 138 -14.92 -7.96 13.50
N LYS A 139 -14.49 -7.22 12.48
CA LYS A 139 -15.03 -7.33 11.12
C LYS A 139 -14.00 -7.88 10.14
N LEU A 140 -14.26 -9.08 9.64
CA LEU A 140 -13.53 -9.71 8.53
C LEU A 140 -13.84 -9.02 7.18
N SER A 141 -12.87 -9.06 6.28
CA SER A 141 -12.97 -8.53 4.92
C SER A 141 -12.03 -9.29 3.98
N MET A 142 -12.56 -9.76 2.84
CA MET A 142 -11.80 -10.29 1.70
C MET A 142 -11.82 -9.26 0.58
N VAL A 143 -10.65 -8.92 0.04
CA VAL A 143 -10.46 -7.85 -0.94
C VAL A 143 -9.55 -8.30 -2.06
N ALA A 144 -9.96 -8.07 -3.30
CA ALA A 144 -9.09 -8.12 -4.47
C ALA A 144 -8.71 -6.69 -4.89
N ARG A 145 -7.43 -6.44 -5.14
CA ARG A 145 -6.91 -5.17 -5.67
C ARG A 145 -6.14 -5.43 -6.94
N VAL A 146 -6.30 -4.54 -7.91
CA VAL A 146 -5.48 -4.51 -9.11
C VAL A 146 -4.44 -3.40 -9.01
N GLY A 147 -3.34 -3.55 -9.72
CA GLY A 147 -2.20 -2.64 -9.65
C GLY A 147 -0.97 -3.26 -10.30
N LYS A 148 0.21 -2.90 -9.81
CA LYS A 148 1.49 -3.47 -10.28
C LYS A 148 2.36 -3.90 -9.11
N ILE A 149 3.03 -5.03 -9.24
CA ILE A 149 4.05 -5.51 -8.31
C ILE A 149 5.39 -4.93 -8.74
N LEU A 150 5.96 -4.15 -7.84
CA LEU A 150 7.24 -3.49 -8.01
C LEU A 150 8.30 -4.21 -7.20
N PHE A 151 9.40 -4.53 -7.86
CA PHE A 151 10.58 -5.14 -7.27
C PHE A 151 11.59 -4.05 -6.95
N GLN A 152 12.18 -4.13 -5.76
CA GLN A 152 13.26 -3.24 -5.33
C GLN A 152 14.52 -4.06 -5.10
N GLY A 153 15.66 -3.53 -5.53
CA GLY A 153 16.97 -4.10 -5.23
C GLY A 153 17.16 -4.23 -3.72
N SER A 154 17.83 -5.29 -3.30
CA SER A 154 18.38 -5.35 -1.95
C SER A 154 19.78 -4.73 -1.96
N PRO A 155 20.28 -4.17 -0.85
CA PRO A 155 21.66 -3.65 -0.77
C PRO A 155 22.74 -4.68 -1.15
N SER A 156 22.40 -5.99 -1.18
CA SER A 156 23.27 -7.11 -1.49
C SER A 156 23.14 -7.64 -2.93
N VAL A 157 22.18 -7.17 -3.71
CA VAL A 157 21.97 -7.61 -5.11
C VAL A 157 22.07 -6.39 -6.01
N ASN A 158 23.18 -6.28 -6.75
CA ASN A 158 23.28 -5.26 -7.79
C ASN A 158 22.27 -5.60 -8.89
N LEU A 159 21.26 -4.76 -9.03
CA LEU A 159 20.13 -5.00 -9.92
C LEU A 159 20.44 -4.62 -11.38
N GLU A 160 21.54 -3.89 -11.63
CA GLU A 160 21.99 -3.53 -12.98
C GLU A 160 22.40 -4.78 -13.78
N SER A 161 23.00 -5.79 -13.14
CA SER A 161 23.32 -7.07 -13.78
C SER A 161 22.09 -7.97 -13.94
N VAL A 162 21.07 -7.82 -13.10
CA VAL A 162 19.85 -8.66 -13.11
C VAL A 162 18.85 -8.21 -14.18
N SER A 163 18.87 -6.93 -14.57
CA SER A 163 17.92 -6.35 -15.53
C SER A 163 17.98 -6.89 -16.95
N LYS A 164 19.07 -7.56 -17.34
CA LYS A 164 19.32 -8.01 -18.73
C LYS A 164 19.20 -9.50 -18.96
N ASP A 165 19.34 -10.30 -17.90
CA ASP A 165 19.30 -11.75 -17.99
C ASP A 165 17.96 -12.27 -17.49
N CYS A 166 17.49 -13.34 -18.10
CA CYS A 166 16.46 -14.23 -17.63
C CYS A 166 16.52 -14.48 -16.10
N ILE A 167 15.42 -14.27 -15.35
CA ILE A 167 15.42 -14.34 -13.87
C ILE A 167 14.49 -15.43 -13.34
N SER A 168 15.03 -16.35 -12.53
CA SER A 168 14.23 -17.39 -11.88
C SER A 168 13.28 -16.87 -10.81
N GLU A 169 12.16 -17.57 -10.63
CA GLU A 169 11.17 -17.25 -9.60
C GLU A 169 11.81 -17.28 -8.19
N THR A 170 12.78 -18.16 -7.95
CA THR A 170 13.52 -18.24 -6.69
C THR A 170 14.31 -16.97 -6.37
N VAL A 171 14.91 -16.31 -7.36
CA VAL A 171 15.59 -15.02 -7.19
C VAL A 171 14.55 -13.93 -6.93
N LEU A 172 13.47 -13.90 -7.70
CA LEU A 172 12.39 -12.93 -7.53
C LEU A 172 11.74 -13.02 -6.15
N ARG A 173 11.58 -14.23 -5.58
CA ARG A 173 11.07 -14.47 -4.22
C ARG A 173 11.89 -13.74 -3.15
N ASN A 174 13.21 -13.62 -3.33
CA ASN A 174 14.11 -12.97 -2.37
C ASN A 174 14.15 -11.44 -2.49
N LEU A 175 13.68 -10.87 -3.61
CA LEU A 175 13.61 -9.42 -3.79
C LEU A 175 12.51 -8.80 -2.91
N ARG A 176 12.74 -7.56 -2.48
CA ARG A 176 11.73 -6.78 -1.79
C ARG A 176 10.63 -6.38 -2.79
N LYS A 177 9.38 -6.59 -2.41
CA LYS A 177 8.20 -6.33 -3.26
C LYS A 177 7.31 -5.25 -2.66
N LEU A 178 6.73 -4.43 -3.51
CA LEU A 178 5.70 -3.46 -3.18
C LEU A 178 4.56 -3.62 -4.19
N PHE A 179 3.32 -3.61 -3.71
CA PHE A 179 2.17 -3.52 -4.61
C PHE A 179 1.75 -2.07 -4.75
N TYR A 180 1.86 -1.56 -5.97
CA TYR A 180 1.48 -0.24 -6.40
C TYR A 180 0.05 -0.27 -6.93
N SER A 181 -0.91 0.22 -6.14
CA SER A 181 -2.33 0.20 -6.49
C SER A 181 -2.82 1.43 -7.25
N ASN A 182 -1.91 2.36 -7.57
CA ASN A 182 -2.27 3.51 -8.39
C ASN A 182 -2.39 3.05 -9.85
N VAL A 183 -3.54 3.32 -10.45
CA VAL A 183 -3.84 3.04 -11.86
C VAL A 183 -4.10 4.36 -12.58
N PRO A 184 -4.07 4.38 -13.92
CA PRO A 184 -4.46 5.57 -14.68
C PRO A 184 -5.92 6.00 -14.42
N SER A 185 -6.19 7.30 -14.50
CA SER A 185 -7.55 7.84 -14.39
C SER A 185 -8.48 7.31 -15.47
N SER A 186 -8.01 7.21 -16.72
CA SER A 186 -8.76 6.64 -17.85
C SER A 186 -9.20 5.19 -17.59
N TYR A 187 -8.31 4.34 -17.04
CA TYR A 187 -8.71 3.01 -16.59
C TYR A 187 -9.83 3.07 -15.55
N SER A 188 -9.70 3.90 -14.52
CA SER A 188 -10.70 4.01 -13.45
C SER A 188 -12.07 4.52 -13.94
N GLU A 189 -12.06 5.45 -14.89
CA GLU A 189 -13.25 5.96 -15.58
C GLU A 189 -13.92 4.87 -16.42
N ASN A 190 -13.14 4.07 -17.15
CA ASN A 190 -13.65 2.94 -17.92
C ASN A 190 -14.30 1.87 -17.03
N ILE A 191 -13.71 1.60 -15.85
CA ILE A 191 -14.30 0.67 -14.87
C ILE A 191 -15.72 1.12 -14.48
N ILE A 192 -15.92 2.42 -14.30
CA ILE A 192 -17.24 2.98 -13.97
C ILE A 192 -18.19 2.92 -15.17
N ALA A 193 -17.72 3.32 -16.35
CA ALA A 193 -18.55 3.50 -17.54
C ALA A 193 -19.02 2.16 -18.16
N GLU A 194 -18.15 1.14 -18.17
CA GLU A 194 -18.40 -0.10 -18.91
C GLU A 194 -18.44 -1.32 -17.98
N VAL A 195 -17.42 -1.48 -17.13
CA VAL A 195 -17.27 -2.72 -16.35
C VAL A 195 -18.35 -2.88 -15.29
N ALA A 196 -18.74 -1.79 -14.62
CA ALA A 196 -19.80 -1.83 -13.59
C ALA A 196 -21.11 -2.43 -14.12
N SER A 197 -21.54 -2.06 -15.33
CA SER A 197 -22.70 -2.67 -15.98
C SER A 197 -22.47 -4.13 -16.38
N ASN A 198 -21.30 -4.45 -16.92
CA ASN A 198 -20.98 -5.80 -17.39
C ASN A 198 -21.02 -6.84 -16.26
N ILE A 199 -20.55 -6.45 -15.06
CA ILE A 199 -20.57 -7.33 -13.88
C ILE A 199 -21.88 -7.23 -13.08
N ARG A 200 -22.88 -6.49 -13.58
CA ARG A 200 -24.21 -6.31 -12.97
C ARG A 200 -24.12 -5.85 -11.51
N VAL A 201 -23.40 -4.75 -11.28
CA VAL A 201 -23.38 -4.06 -9.98
C VAL A 201 -24.09 -2.72 -10.09
N ASP A 202 -24.94 -2.42 -9.12
CA ASP A 202 -25.69 -1.16 -9.08
C ASP A 202 -24.93 -0.11 -8.29
N PHE A 203 -25.13 1.16 -8.62
CA PHE A 203 -24.58 2.27 -7.84
C PHE A 203 -25.12 2.22 -6.40
N ALA A 204 -24.20 2.28 -5.43
CA ALA A 204 -24.53 2.15 -4.02
C ALA A 204 -24.35 3.47 -3.26
N ASP A 205 -23.14 4.04 -3.31
CA ASP A 205 -22.85 5.31 -2.65
C ASP A 205 -21.61 6.02 -3.20
N THR A 206 -21.59 7.34 -3.03
CA THR A 206 -20.35 8.15 -3.10
C THR A 206 -19.97 8.60 -1.71
N LYS A 207 -18.68 8.55 -1.41
CA LYS A 207 -18.12 8.95 -0.12
C LYS A 207 -16.93 9.87 -0.30
N ASP A 208 -17.10 11.11 0.13
CA ASP A 208 -16.01 12.04 0.41
C ASP A 208 -15.67 11.96 1.90
N ILE A 209 -14.42 11.56 2.21
CA ILE A 209 -13.98 11.31 3.58
C ILE A 209 -12.55 11.80 3.75
N TYR A 210 -12.34 12.57 4.81
CA TYR A 210 -11.02 12.88 5.36
C TYR A 210 -10.65 11.84 6.41
N TYR A 211 -9.44 11.31 6.35
CA TYR A 211 -8.88 10.41 7.34
C TYR A 211 -7.74 11.10 8.04
N LEU A 212 -7.88 11.31 9.34
CA LEU A 212 -6.77 11.64 10.21
C LEU A 212 -6.20 10.33 10.74
N ARG A 213 -4.91 10.08 10.50
CA ARG A 213 -4.21 8.97 11.16
C ARG A 213 -3.51 9.47 12.40
N LEU A 214 -3.77 8.79 13.50
CA LEU A 214 -3.20 9.11 14.79
C LEU A 214 -2.30 7.96 15.24
N SER A 215 -1.12 8.29 15.74
CA SER A 215 -0.36 7.38 16.60
C SER A 215 -0.83 7.54 18.03
N ASP A 216 -0.83 6.43 18.77
CA ASP A 216 -1.07 6.39 20.20
C ASP A 216 0.27 6.08 20.91
N SER A 217 0.72 6.95 21.82
CA SER A 217 1.97 6.74 22.56
C SER A 217 1.93 5.52 23.49
N THR A 218 0.75 5.09 23.94
CA THR A 218 0.60 3.88 24.76
C THR A 218 0.54 2.61 23.92
N GLN A 219 0.20 2.74 22.63
CA GLN A 219 0.14 1.65 21.66
C GLN A 219 0.88 2.01 20.37
N PRO A 220 2.22 2.15 20.42
CA PRO A 220 3.00 2.65 19.29
C PRO A 220 2.95 1.74 18.04
N ALA A 221 2.58 0.46 18.21
CA ALA A 221 2.40 -0.48 17.10
C ALA A 221 1.08 -0.30 16.35
N SER A 222 0.12 0.44 16.92
CA SER A 222 -1.21 0.66 16.39
C SER A 222 -1.33 2.06 15.78
N THR A 223 -2.16 2.18 14.75
CA THR A 223 -2.54 3.48 14.19
C THR A 223 -4.05 3.57 14.18
N ILE A 224 -4.58 4.67 14.69
CA ILE A 224 -6.00 4.96 14.71
C ILE A 224 -6.33 5.78 13.46
N SER A 225 -7.40 5.42 12.79
CA SER A 225 -7.94 6.14 11.63
C SER A 225 -9.26 6.79 12.02
N CYS A 226 -9.25 8.10 12.20
CA CYS A 226 -10.42 8.94 12.43
C CYS A 226 -10.99 9.35 11.08
N LYS A 227 -12.25 8.94 10.82
CA LYS A 227 -12.97 9.27 9.60
C LYS A 227 -13.84 10.49 9.84
N CYS A 228 -13.58 11.53 9.08
CA CYS A 228 -14.25 12.80 9.16
C CYS A 228 -14.98 13.09 7.84
N ARG A 229 -16.10 13.81 7.95
CA ARG A 229 -16.83 14.37 6.82
C ARG A 229 -16.95 15.87 7.03
N LEU A 230 -17.13 16.61 5.94
CA LEU A 230 -17.52 18.00 6.04
C LEU A 230 -19.01 18.08 6.33
N ASN A 231 -19.38 18.92 7.29
CA ASN A 231 -20.75 19.35 7.49
C ASN A 231 -21.06 20.57 6.59
N ASP A 232 -22.29 21.07 6.67
CA ASP A 232 -22.76 22.21 5.86
C ASP A 232 -21.96 23.50 6.12
N ASP A 233 -21.42 23.66 7.33
CA ASP A 233 -20.55 24.77 7.73
C ASP A 233 -19.08 24.60 7.28
N LYS A 234 -18.79 23.59 6.45
CA LYS A 234 -17.42 23.21 6.02
C LYS A 234 -16.47 22.91 7.18
N LYS A 235 -16.99 22.42 8.31
CA LYS A 235 -16.20 21.92 9.43
C LYS A 235 -16.10 20.41 9.37
N LEU A 236 -14.94 19.89 9.79
CA LEU A 236 -14.75 18.45 9.91
C LEU A 236 -15.53 17.90 11.09
N GLN A 237 -16.37 16.92 10.83
CA GLN A 237 -17.10 16.16 11.85
C GLN A 237 -16.60 14.72 11.89
N LEU A 238 -16.14 14.28 13.06
CA LEU A 238 -15.82 12.88 13.31
C LEU A 238 -17.10 12.06 13.28
N TYR A 239 -17.15 11.00 12.47
CA TYR A 239 -18.27 10.06 12.52
C TYR A 239 -17.83 8.61 12.80
N LYS A 240 -16.53 8.31 12.71
CA LYS A 240 -16.02 6.98 13.03
C LYS A 240 -14.52 6.95 13.31
N ALA A 241 -14.12 6.42 14.46
CA ALA A 241 -12.73 6.05 14.74
C ALA A 241 -12.54 4.53 14.65
N LYS A 242 -11.40 4.08 14.11
CA LYS A 242 -11.06 2.64 14.03
C LYS A 242 -9.56 2.42 14.07
N LEU A 243 -9.12 1.32 14.66
CA LEU A 243 -7.74 0.84 14.47
C LEU A 243 -7.48 0.50 13.00
N ASN A 244 -6.23 0.45 12.56
CA ASN A 244 -5.91 -0.03 11.21
C ASN A 244 -6.35 -1.49 11.02
N PRO A 245 -6.78 -1.87 9.80
CA PRO A 245 -7.04 -3.27 9.52
C PRO A 245 -5.74 -4.08 9.67
N VAL A 246 -5.85 -5.23 10.31
CA VAL A 246 -4.79 -6.23 10.45
C VAL A 246 -4.88 -7.16 9.25
N ARG A 247 -3.74 -7.47 8.63
CA ARG A 247 -3.66 -8.38 7.49
C ARG A 247 -3.41 -9.79 7.98
N ASP A 248 -4.30 -10.68 7.59
CA ASP A 248 -4.26 -12.11 7.93
C ASP A 248 -3.73 -12.93 6.76
N MET A 249 -4.07 -12.50 5.55
CA MET A 249 -3.57 -13.09 4.32
C MET A 249 -3.27 -11.98 3.32
N VAL A 250 -2.11 -12.06 2.66
CA VAL A 250 -1.74 -11.24 1.51
C VAL A 250 -1.09 -12.14 0.47
N ILE A 251 -1.71 -12.25 -0.70
CA ILE A 251 -1.17 -13.01 -1.81
C ILE A 251 -1.02 -12.05 -2.99
N ASP A 252 0.22 -11.83 -3.39
CA ASP A 252 0.60 -11.03 -4.55
C ASP A 252 0.83 -11.94 -5.74
N ILE A 253 0.15 -11.69 -6.85
CA ILE A 253 0.15 -12.54 -8.02
C ILE A 253 0.60 -11.70 -9.20
N SER A 254 1.79 -12.01 -9.72
CA SER A 254 2.26 -11.40 -10.96
C SER A 254 1.58 -12.07 -12.16
N CYS A 255 0.86 -11.30 -12.97
CA CYS A 255 0.07 -11.81 -14.08
C CYS A 255 0.74 -11.43 -15.41
N LEU A 256 1.67 -12.26 -15.89
CA LEU A 256 2.58 -11.89 -16.98
C LEU A 256 1.91 -11.67 -18.34
N ASP A 257 0.77 -12.31 -18.57
CA ASP A 257 -0.03 -12.13 -19.78
C ASP A 257 -1.00 -10.94 -19.69
N MET A 258 -0.94 -10.17 -18.60
CA MET A 258 -1.86 -9.07 -18.30
C MET A 258 -1.14 -7.75 -18.04
N ASN A 259 -1.87 -6.65 -18.22
CA ASN A 259 -1.34 -5.32 -17.96
C ASN A 259 -1.31 -4.97 -16.47
N LEU A 260 -2.04 -5.68 -15.61
CA LEU A 260 -2.06 -5.48 -14.18
C LEU A 260 -1.72 -6.77 -13.44
N ASP A 261 -1.27 -6.61 -12.20
CA ASP A 261 -1.05 -7.66 -11.21
C ASP A 261 -2.18 -7.66 -10.19
N LEU A 262 -2.39 -8.80 -9.53
CA LEU A 262 -3.49 -9.01 -8.59
C LEU A 262 -2.95 -9.16 -7.18
N ARG A 263 -3.60 -8.49 -6.22
CA ARG A 263 -3.42 -8.75 -4.79
C ARG A 263 -4.72 -9.21 -4.16
N LEU A 264 -4.70 -10.39 -3.56
CA LEU A 264 -5.77 -10.89 -2.70
C LEU A 264 -5.41 -10.62 -1.23
N LEU A 265 -6.33 -10.04 -0.48
CA LEU A 265 -6.13 -9.75 0.95
C LEU A 265 -7.31 -10.22 1.78
N MET A 266 -7.01 -10.95 2.85
CA MET A 266 -7.93 -11.10 3.97
C MET A 266 -7.44 -10.26 5.14
N THR A 267 -8.36 -9.50 5.72
CA THR A 267 -8.08 -8.62 6.85
C THR A 267 -9.21 -8.66 7.85
N HIS A 268 -8.89 -8.61 9.13
CA HIS A 268 -9.83 -8.24 10.17
C HIS A 268 -9.60 -6.81 10.65
N LYS A 269 -10.64 -6.20 11.21
CA LYS A 269 -10.58 -4.83 11.73
C LYS A 269 -11.44 -4.70 12.97
N ARG A 270 -10.88 -4.13 14.03
CA ARG A 270 -11.62 -3.77 15.24
C ARG A 270 -12.19 -2.35 15.14
N ILE A 271 -13.45 -2.19 15.52
CA ILE A 271 -14.07 -0.88 15.69
C ILE A 271 -13.81 -0.46 17.14
N LEU A 272 -13.37 0.78 17.36
CA LEU A 272 -13.23 1.32 18.71
C LEU A 272 -14.63 1.76 19.17
N THR A 273 -15.28 0.91 19.97
CA THR A 273 -16.65 1.11 20.48
C THR A 273 -16.67 1.60 21.93
N SER A 274 -15.63 1.31 22.73
CA SER A 274 -15.50 1.65 24.16
C SER A 274 -14.41 2.69 24.44
N MET A 275 -14.48 3.84 23.77
CA MET A 275 -13.52 4.94 23.95
C MET A 275 -13.93 5.81 25.14
N THR A 276 -12.96 6.26 25.95
CA THR A 276 -13.27 7.17 27.07
C THR A 276 -13.63 8.56 26.57
N GLU A 277 -14.33 9.37 27.39
CA GLU A 277 -14.64 10.76 27.05
C GLU A 277 -13.36 11.58 26.79
N ASP A 278 -12.30 11.37 27.58
CA ASP A 278 -11.00 12.03 27.40
C ASP A 278 -10.33 11.69 26.06
N GLU A 279 -10.42 10.42 25.63
CA GLU A 279 -9.90 9.97 24.35
C GLU A 279 -10.69 10.59 23.19
N MET A 280 -12.02 10.60 23.29
CA MET A 280 -12.90 11.24 22.29
C MET A 280 -12.63 12.75 22.21
N GLN A 281 -12.50 13.43 23.35
CA GLN A 281 -12.19 14.86 23.39
C GLN A 281 -10.80 15.13 22.80
N SER A 282 -9.83 14.26 23.04
CA SER A 282 -8.49 14.40 22.46
C SER A 282 -8.52 14.32 20.93
N PHE A 283 -9.34 13.43 20.36
CA PHE A 283 -9.53 13.33 18.91
C PHE A 283 -10.27 14.54 18.36
N GLN A 284 -11.32 15.00 19.06
CA GLN A 284 -12.09 16.16 18.65
C GLN A 284 -11.20 17.41 18.62
N ASN A 285 -10.35 17.62 19.62
CA ASN A 285 -9.39 18.73 19.65
C ASN A 285 -8.43 18.73 18.44
N LEU A 286 -7.97 17.55 18.01
CA LEU A 286 -7.13 17.42 16.81
C LEU A 286 -7.89 17.75 15.53
N ILE A 287 -9.16 17.33 15.46
CA ILE A 287 -10.03 17.56 14.30
C ILE A 287 -10.42 19.04 14.20
N ASP A 288 -10.81 19.66 15.31
CA ASP A 288 -11.19 21.08 15.37
C ASP A 288 -10.00 22.01 15.10
N SER A 289 -8.79 21.56 15.40
CA SER A 289 -7.56 22.30 15.09
C SER A 289 -7.11 22.17 13.64
N ALA A 290 -7.71 21.26 12.86
CA ALA A 290 -7.36 21.06 11.47
C ALA A 290 -7.92 22.19 10.59
N VAL A 291 -7.11 22.63 9.64
CA VAL A 291 -7.48 23.65 8.65
C VAL A 291 -7.57 22.98 7.29
N LEU A 292 -8.70 23.17 6.61
CA LEU A 292 -8.88 22.76 5.21
C LEU A 292 -7.97 23.59 4.32
N ASP A 293 -7.17 22.89 3.53
CA ASP A 293 -6.22 23.51 2.61
C ASP A 293 -6.11 22.63 1.35
N PRO A 294 -6.87 22.93 0.28
CA PRO A 294 -6.85 22.15 -0.95
C PRO A 294 -5.49 22.13 -1.66
N GLU A 295 -4.59 23.08 -1.34
CA GLU A 295 -3.29 23.20 -1.98
C GLU A 295 -2.24 22.24 -1.38
N VAL A 296 -2.53 21.64 -0.22
CA VAL A 296 -1.65 20.66 0.41
C VAL A 296 -2.13 19.24 0.20
N LYS A 297 -1.19 18.31 0.11
CA LYS A 297 -1.48 16.88 0.00
C LYS A 297 -2.32 16.38 1.18
N GLY A 298 -3.38 15.64 0.88
CA GLY A 298 -4.36 15.17 1.84
C GLY A 298 -5.36 16.22 2.32
N GLY A 299 -5.29 17.45 1.80
CA GLY A 299 -6.29 18.50 1.95
C GLY A 299 -6.38 19.16 3.33
N LEU A 300 -5.45 18.83 4.24
CA LEU A 300 -5.49 19.26 5.64
C LEU A 300 -4.11 19.68 6.15
N ARG A 301 -4.09 20.77 6.92
CA ARG A 301 -2.92 21.22 7.67
C ARG A 301 -3.27 21.59 9.11
N TRP A 302 -2.26 21.68 9.96
CA TRP A 302 -2.39 22.14 11.33
C TRP A 302 -1.52 23.37 11.58
N PRO A 303 -1.99 24.31 12.41
CA PRO A 303 -1.11 25.33 12.98
C PRO A 303 0.05 24.67 13.75
N PHE A 304 1.15 25.40 13.89
CA PHE A 304 2.32 24.91 14.60
C PHE A 304 1.96 24.46 16.03
N GLY A 305 2.41 23.25 16.40
CA GLY A 305 2.15 22.67 17.73
C GLY A 305 0.72 22.15 17.95
N LYS A 306 -0.15 22.13 16.93
CA LYS A 306 -1.53 21.63 17.03
C LYS A 306 -1.74 20.21 16.49
N THR A 307 -0.66 19.52 16.14
CA THR A 307 -0.69 18.12 15.66
C THR A 307 -0.70 17.09 16.78
N SER A 308 -0.74 17.51 18.04
CA SER A 308 -0.75 16.65 19.22
C SER A 308 -1.88 17.02 20.18
N SER A 309 -2.38 16.04 20.93
CA SER A 309 -3.45 16.23 21.91
C SER A 309 -3.35 15.21 23.05
N GLY A 310 -3.68 15.64 24.27
CA GLY A 310 -3.71 14.79 25.47
C GLY A 310 -2.38 14.14 25.85
N ASN A 311 -1.23 14.66 25.37
CA ASN A 311 0.11 14.06 25.52
C ASN A 311 0.21 12.59 25.04
N ARG A 312 -0.78 12.11 24.28
CA ARG A 312 -0.90 10.71 23.89
C ARG A 312 -1.02 10.54 22.39
N TYR A 313 -1.80 11.41 21.75
CA TYR A 313 -2.15 11.28 20.34
C TYR A 313 -1.43 12.30 19.50
N ASN A 314 -0.84 11.83 18.41
CA ASN A 314 -0.19 12.68 17.40
C ASN A 314 -0.72 12.36 16.02
N VAL A 315 -0.97 13.39 15.21
CA VAL A 315 -1.29 13.24 13.79
C VAL A 315 -0.04 12.77 13.06
N VAL A 316 -0.14 11.60 12.41
CA VAL A 316 0.97 10.97 11.66
C VAL A 316 0.72 10.93 10.15
N GLY A 317 -0.48 11.27 9.72
CA GLY A 317 -0.76 11.58 8.32
C GLY A 317 -2.22 11.95 8.09
N VAL A 318 -2.51 12.35 6.86
CA VAL A 318 -3.84 12.68 6.36
C VAL A 318 -4.12 12.08 4.99
N TRP A 319 -5.37 11.66 4.80
CA TRP A 319 -5.86 11.17 3.52
C TRP A 319 -7.18 11.85 3.21
N HIS A 320 -7.31 12.45 2.04
CA HIS A 320 -8.60 12.83 1.48
C HIS A 320 -8.98 11.78 0.43
N THR A 321 -10.15 11.17 0.55
CA THR A 321 -10.59 10.15 -0.42
C THR A 321 -11.99 10.43 -0.92
N MET A 322 -12.15 10.36 -2.23
CA MET A 322 -13.44 10.33 -2.90
C MET A 322 -13.64 8.91 -3.45
N THR A 323 -14.66 8.21 -2.99
CA THR A 323 -14.91 6.81 -3.38
C THR A 323 -16.32 6.65 -3.92
N SER A 324 -16.44 6.20 -5.16
CA SER A 324 -17.69 5.67 -5.72
C SER A 324 -17.74 4.17 -5.46
N ALA A 325 -18.89 3.67 -5.03
CA ALA A 325 -19.08 2.25 -4.78
C ALA A 325 -20.29 1.72 -5.54
N TYR A 326 -20.12 0.53 -6.09
CA TYR A 326 -21.14 -0.23 -6.81
C TYR A 326 -21.22 -1.61 -6.17
N GLU A 327 -22.42 -2.15 -5.96
CA GLU A 327 -22.55 -3.43 -5.31
C GLU A 327 -23.72 -4.27 -5.83
N ASN A 328 -23.53 -5.58 -5.69
CA ASN A 328 -24.59 -6.56 -5.73
C ASN A 328 -24.49 -7.43 -4.46
N SER A 329 -25.18 -8.57 -4.46
CA SER A 329 -25.19 -9.52 -3.34
C SER A 329 -23.81 -10.10 -3.03
N SER A 330 -22.97 -10.34 -4.04
CA SER A 330 -21.71 -11.08 -3.91
C SER A 330 -20.48 -10.17 -3.86
N ILE A 331 -20.51 -9.01 -4.50
CA ILE A 331 -19.35 -8.15 -4.73
C ILE A 331 -19.70 -6.70 -4.38
N ARG A 332 -18.72 -5.96 -3.88
CA ARG A 332 -18.75 -4.49 -3.88
C ARG A 332 -17.50 -3.93 -4.53
N LEU A 333 -17.66 -3.39 -5.73
CA LEU A 333 -16.67 -2.62 -6.47
C LEU A 333 -16.51 -1.24 -5.84
N LYS A 334 -15.27 -0.78 -5.73
CA LYS A 334 -14.93 0.56 -5.29
C LYS A 334 -13.88 1.15 -6.21
N VAL A 335 -14.19 2.32 -6.73
CA VAL A 335 -13.27 3.19 -7.45
C VAL A 335 -13.00 4.40 -6.57
N ARG A 336 -11.73 4.71 -6.32
CA ARG A 336 -11.33 5.72 -5.36
C ARG A 336 -10.22 6.60 -5.90
N HIS A 337 -10.46 7.90 -5.87
CA HIS A 337 -9.41 8.89 -5.80
C HIS A 337 -8.94 9.05 -4.34
N ALA A 338 -7.64 9.04 -4.10
CA ALA A 338 -7.07 9.21 -2.78
C ALA A 338 -5.82 10.08 -2.80
N ASP A 339 -5.92 11.24 -2.19
CA ASP A 339 -4.79 12.13 -1.96
C ASP A 339 -4.28 11.98 -0.53
N ARG A 340 -2.97 11.78 -0.38
CA ARG A 340 -2.37 11.33 0.88
C ARG A 340 -1.16 12.15 1.22
N PHE A 341 -0.97 12.41 2.50
CA PHE A 341 0.26 12.94 3.04
C PHE A 341 0.65 12.24 4.33
N ASP A 342 1.91 11.88 4.43
CA ASP A 342 2.47 11.18 5.57
C ASP A 342 3.51 12.03 6.28
N PHE A 343 3.21 12.42 7.53
CA PHE A 343 4.06 13.32 8.29
C PHE A 343 5.36 12.67 8.75
N LYS A 344 5.42 11.34 8.88
CA LYS A 344 6.64 10.65 9.34
C LYS A 344 7.64 10.47 8.20
N THR A 345 7.17 10.23 6.97
CA THR A 345 8.04 10.09 5.79
C THR A 345 8.16 11.38 4.99
N THR A 346 7.38 12.41 5.33
CA THR A 346 7.29 13.69 4.61
C THR A 346 6.91 13.54 3.14
N TYR A 347 6.18 12.46 2.83
CA TYR A 347 5.86 12.07 1.46
C TYR A 347 4.35 12.10 1.23
N GLY A 348 3.93 12.60 0.06
CA GLY A 348 2.54 12.62 -0.35
C GLY A 348 2.35 12.19 -1.79
N GLU A 349 1.24 11.50 -2.05
CA GLU A 349 0.87 10.96 -3.36
C GLU A 349 -0.64 10.94 -3.50
N ALA A 350 -1.10 11.34 -4.70
CA ALA A 350 -2.47 11.11 -5.14
C ALA A 350 -2.50 9.84 -5.99
N SER A 351 -3.56 9.03 -5.84
CA SER A 351 -3.73 7.82 -6.63
C SER A 351 -5.18 7.58 -7.01
N GLU A 352 -5.38 6.97 -8.17
CA GLU A 352 -6.62 6.27 -8.48
C GLU A 352 -6.49 4.80 -8.10
N GLU A 353 -7.49 4.26 -7.40
CA GLU A 353 -7.49 2.88 -6.92
C GLU A 353 -8.78 2.18 -7.32
N VAL A 354 -8.66 0.99 -7.89
CA VAL A 354 -9.79 0.09 -8.16
C VAL A 354 -9.63 -1.17 -7.33
N TYR A 355 -10.68 -1.54 -6.60
CA TYR A 355 -10.68 -2.77 -5.82
C TYR A 355 -12.07 -3.32 -5.55
N LEU A 356 -12.13 -4.63 -5.32
CA LEU A 356 -13.35 -5.39 -5.11
C LEU A 356 -13.37 -5.94 -3.69
N LYS A 357 -14.50 -5.80 -3.00
CA LYS A 357 -14.79 -6.55 -1.78
C LYS A 357 -15.58 -7.81 -2.15
N LEU A 358 -15.01 -8.97 -1.85
CA LEU A 358 -15.57 -10.27 -2.23
C LEU A 358 -16.47 -10.78 -1.09
N LYS A 359 -17.69 -10.24 -0.99
CA LYS A 359 -18.64 -10.55 0.10
C LYS A 359 -19.07 -12.02 0.08
N GLY A 360 -19.30 -12.55 -1.12
CA GLY A 360 -19.80 -13.92 -1.32
C GLY A 360 -18.84 -15.01 -0.85
N ILE A 361 -17.53 -14.75 -0.88
CA ILE A 361 -16.51 -15.66 -0.34
C ILE A 361 -16.60 -15.69 1.19
N LEU A 362 -16.65 -14.52 1.84
CA LEU A 362 -16.73 -14.45 3.30
C LEU A 362 -17.99 -15.13 3.86
N SER A 363 -19.13 -14.96 3.21
CA SER A 363 -20.37 -15.63 3.63
C SER A 363 -20.33 -17.14 3.40
N GLY A 364 -19.44 -17.64 2.53
CA GLY A 364 -19.21 -19.07 2.35
C GLY A 364 -18.27 -19.68 3.40
N LEU A 365 -17.46 -18.88 4.08
CA LEU A 365 -16.48 -19.40 5.04
C LEU A 365 -17.10 -19.89 6.36
N THR A 366 -18.35 -19.51 6.66
CA THR A 366 -18.94 -19.77 7.97
C THR A 366 -19.50 -21.19 8.15
N ASP A 367 -19.97 -21.88 7.10
CA ASP A 367 -20.63 -23.21 7.23
C ASP A 367 -20.67 -24.03 5.91
N VAL A 368 -19.64 -23.97 5.06
CA VAL A 368 -19.71 -24.60 3.72
C VAL A 368 -18.49 -25.48 3.42
N GLU A 369 -18.73 -26.56 2.68
CA GLU A 369 -17.72 -27.45 2.10
C GLU A 369 -16.66 -26.67 1.30
N GLU A 370 -15.41 -27.12 1.38
CA GLU A 370 -14.25 -26.55 0.70
C GLU A 370 -14.48 -26.35 -0.81
N GLU A 371 -15.19 -27.28 -1.45
CA GLU A 371 -15.50 -27.25 -2.89
C GLU A 371 -16.33 -26.02 -3.27
N VAL A 372 -17.30 -25.61 -2.44
CA VAL A 372 -18.14 -24.44 -2.74
C VAL A 372 -17.35 -23.15 -2.59
N ILE A 373 -16.43 -23.08 -1.62
CA ILE A 373 -15.54 -21.93 -1.44
C ILE A 373 -14.59 -21.83 -2.63
N LEU A 374 -14.05 -22.96 -3.09
CA LEU A 374 -13.22 -23.04 -4.28
C LEU A 374 -13.98 -22.54 -5.52
N ASP A 375 -15.22 -22.97 -5.73
CA ASP A 375 -16.02 -22.54 -6.88
C ASP A 375 -16.34 -21.05 -6.85
N LYS A 376 -16.73 -20.52 -5.68
CA LYS A 376 -16.87 -19.06 -5.50
C LYS A 376 -15.56 -18.32 -5.80
N LEU A 377 -14.41 -18.86 -5.39
CA LEU A 377 -13.11 -18.25 -5.66
C LEU A 377 -12.79 -18.27 -7.16
N LYS A 378 -13.05 -19.39 -7.86
CA LYS A 378 -12.90 -19.50 -9.32
C LYS A 378 -13.77 -18.47 -10.05
N ASP A 379 -15.04 -18.34 -9.67
CA ASP A 379 -15.97 -17.40 -10.31
C ASP A 379 -15.52 -15.94 -10.13
N ASN A 380 -15.14 -15.56 -8.92
CA ASN A 380 -14.66 -14.20 -8.64
C ASN A 380 -13.35 -13.90 -9.38
N LEU A 381 -12.41 -14.86 -9.42
CA LEU A 381 -11.16 -14.69 -10.14
C LEU A 381 -11.36 -14.65 -11.65
N SER A 382 -12.28 -15.44 -12.19
CA SER A 382 -12.69 -15.37 -13.60
C SER A 382 -13.18 -13.97 -13.96
N LEU A 383 -14.10 -13.43 -13.16
CA LEU A 383 -14.65 -12.08 -13.34
C LEU A 383 -13.56 -11.01 -13.27
N ILE A 384 -12.64 -11.12 -12.29
CA ILE A 384 -11.50 -10.20 -12.16
C ILE A 384 -10.62 -10.27 -13.42
N TRP A 385 -10.28 -11.49 -13.84
CA TRP A 385 -9.40 -11.74 -14.98
C TRP A 385 -9.97 -11.14 -16.27
N GLN A 386 -11.26 -11.32 -16.51
CA GLN A 386 -11.94 -10.88 -17.74
C GLN A 386 -12.15 -9.37 -17.80
N HIS A 387 -12.40 -8.70 -16.67
CA HIS A 387 -12.87 -7.31 -16.68
C HIS A 387 -11.91 -6.29 -16.06
N PHE A 388 -10.93 -6.72 -15.26
CA PHE A 388 -10.09 -5.80 -14.49
C PHE A 388 -8.61 -5.85 -14.84
N MET A 389 -8.11 -6.91 -15.49
CA MET A 389 -6.66 -7.10 -15.64
C MET A 389 -6.04 -6.38 -16.86
N SER A 390 -6.87 -5.87 -17.78
CA SER A 390 -6.46 -5.12 -18.96
C SER A 390 -6.44 -3.62 -18.68
N CYS A 391 -5.34 -2.95 -19.00
CA CYS A 391 -5.12 -1.53 -18.76
C CYS A 391 -4.08 -0.99 -19.75
N GLU A 392 -4.18 0.27 -20.11
CA GLU A 392 -3.17 0.99 -20.86
C GLU A 392 -1.80 0.94 -20.16
N PRO A 393 -0.67 0.89 -20.90
CA PRO A 393 0.66 0.98 -20.30
C PRO A 393 0.86 2.32 -19.59
N PHE A 394 1.31 2.30 -18.32
CA PHE A 394 1.42 3.53 -17.51
C PHE A 394 2.68 3.64 -16.63
N LEU A 395 3.54 2.63 -16.60
CA LEU A 395 4.74 2.60 -15.74
C LEU A 395 6.07 2.55 -16.51
N THR A 396 6.05 2.57 -17.84
CA THR A 396 7.23 2.32 -18.68
C THR A 396 7.57 3.48 -19.58
#